data_AF-A0A822XIJ7-F1
#
_entry.id   AF-A0A822XIJ7-F1
#
_cell.length_a   1.000
_cell.length_b   1.000
_cell.length_c   1.000
_cell.angle_alpha   90.00
_cell.angle_beta   90.00
_cell.angle_gamma   90.00
#
_symmetry.space_group_name_H-M   'P 1'
#
loop_
_entity.id
_entity.type
_entity.pdbx_description
1 polymer ?
#
loop_
_entity_poly.entity_id
_entity_poly.type
_entity_poly.pdbx_seq_one_letter_code
_entity_poly.pdbx_strand_id
1 'polypeptide(L)'
;MNYEDFCHIASVCAEQIGPMCRRFFSPSNFMKFEKDESGRISILPFSLYVMCTVSLTQARIDMSELDEDSDGFLHSREMEAYIRGLIPNLAQLRDRPAAFIQMNCRIAARKACIKKVLLSNCLQELMELHQESEEEVIDTEQAEN
;
A
#
# COMPACT_ATOMS: atom_id res chain seq x y z
N MET A 1 4.68 20.49 6.30
CA MET A 1 3.58 20.95 5.43
C MET A 1 2.41 21.37 6.31
N ASN A 2 2.07 22.65 6.36
CA ASN A 2 0.89 23.11 7.11
C ASN A 2 -0.40 22.82 6.32
N TYR A 3 -1.57 23.13 6.88
CA TYR A 3 -2.85 22.84 6.22
C TYR A 3 -3.12 23.70 4.97
N GLU A 4 -2.60 24.93 4.92
CA GLU A 4 -2.71 25.81 3.76
C GLU A 4 -1.87 25.26 2.59
N ASP A 5 -0.62 24.87 2.86
CA ASP A 5 0.26 24.19 1.90
C ASP A 5 -0.41 22.92 1.36
N PHE A 6 -1.03 22.13 2.25
CA PHE A 6 -1.74 20.90 1.90
C PHE A 6 -2.89 21.16 0.92
N CYS A 7 -3.69 22.20 1.16
CA CYS A 7 -4.78 22.61 0.26
C CYS A 7 -4.25 23.16 -1.08
N HIS A 8 -3.14 23.90 -1.06
CA HIS A 8 -2.52 24.41 -2.26
C HIS A 8 -2.00 23.28 -3.15
N ILE A 9 -1.26 22.33 -2.56
CA ILE A 9 -0.75 21.14 -3.26
C ILE A 9 -1.91 20.31 -3.83
N ALA A 10 -3.02 20.18 -3.11
CA ALA A 10 -4.21 19.50 -3.62
C ALA A 10 -4.74 20.11 -4.93
N SER A 11 -4.70 21.44 -5.04
CA SER A 11 -5.13 22.17 -6.24
C SER A 11 -4.17 21.93 -7.40
N VAL A 12 -2.86 22.05 -7.14
CA VAL A 12 -1.80 21.81 -8.12
C VAL A 12 -1.84 20.37 -8.64
N CYS A 13 -1.98 19.38 -7.76
CA CYS A 13 -2.11 17.98 -8.15
C CYS A 13 -3.40 17.72 -8.93
N ALA A 14 -4.50 18.37 -8.59
CA ALA A 14 -5.75 18.22 -9.34
C ALA A 14 -5.65 18.74 -10.77
N GLU A 15 -4.87 19.80 -11.00
CA GLU A 15 -4.59 20.36 -12.33
C GLU A 15 -3.62 19.52 -13.14
N GLN A 16 -2.55 19.02 -12.51
CA GLN A 16 -1.47 18.30 -13.23
C GLN A 16 -1.75 16.80 -13.42
N ILE A 17 -2.36 16.15 -12.43
CA ILE A 17 -2.55 14.69 -12.40
C ILE A 17 -4.02 14.34 -12.62
N GLY A 18 -4.93 15.15 -12.07
CA GLY A 18 -6.37 15.02 -12.27
C GLY A 18 -7.19 15.03 -10.96
N PRO A 19 -8.52 15.12 -11.07
CA PRO A 19 -9.40 15.36 -9.92
C PRO A 19 -9.41 14.22 -8.90
N MET A 20 -9.04 13.00 -9.30
CA MET A 20 -9.01 11.82 -8.44
C MET A 20 -7.99 11.93 -7.30
N CYS A 21 -6.97 12.80 -7.42
CA CYS A 21 -5.99 13.05 -6.38
C CYS A 21 -6.59 13.77 -5.16
N ARG A 22 -7.69 14.53 -5.34
CA ARG A 22 -8.32 15.29 -4.26
C ARG A 22 -8.77 14.44 -3.07
N ARG A 23 -9.06 13.15 -3.31
CA ARG A 23 -9.46 12.22 -2.25
C ARG A 23 -8.38 12.05 -1.16
N PHE A 24 -7.11 12.24 -1.52
CA PHE A 24 -6.00 12.15 -0.57
C PHE A 24 -5.88 13.40 0.30
N PHE A 25 -6.36 14.55 -0.20
CA PHE A 25 -6.21 15.85 0.44
C PHE A 25 -7.45 16.28 1.25
N SER A 26 -8.10 15.34 1.93
CA SER A 26 -9.22 15.65 2.83
C SER A 26 -8.73 16.17 4.18
N PRO A 27 -9.51 17.02 4.90
CA PRO A 27 -9.18 17.42 6.27
C PRO A 27 -8.97 16.21 7.17
N SER A 28 -9.80 15.17 7.02
CA SER A 28 -9.69 13.93 7.78
C SER A 28 -8.35 13.22 7.56
N ASN A 29 -7.84 13.20 6.33
CA ASN A 29 -6.52 12.61 6.07
C ASN A 29 -5.38 13.47 6.63
N PHE A 30 -5.46 14.80 6.54
CA PHE A 30 -4.47 15.68 7.20
C PHE A 30 -4.44 15.42 8.72
N MET A 31 -5.60 15.15 9.32
CA MET A 31 -5.70 14.87 10.74
C MET A 31 -5.08 13.53 11.18
N LYS A 32 -4.83 12.58 10.26
CA LYS A 32 -4.23 11.28 10.59
C LYS A 32 -2.73 11.34 10.92
N PHE A 33 -2.00 12.28 10.35
CA PHE A 33 -0.55 12.34 10.52
C PHE A 33 -0.17 13.10 11.79
N GLU A 34 0.93 12.75 12.44
CA GLU A 34 1.47 13.56 13.52
C GLU A 34 1.81 14.98 13.06
N LYS A 35 1.65 15.94 13.99
CA LYS A 35 1.97 17.34 13.76
C LYS A 35 3.13 17.74 14.65
N ASP A 36 4.07 18.50 14.09
CA ASP A 36 5.07 19.20 14.89
C ASP A 36 4.43 20.30 15.76
N GLU A 37 5.24 20.95 16.60
CA GLU A 37 4.83 22.06 17.46
C GLU A 37 4.20 23.24 16.68
N SER A 38 4.48 23.34 15.38
CA SER A 38 3.93 24.34 14.47
C SER A 38 2.66 23.89 13.73
N GLY A 39 2.12 22.71 14.05
CA GLY A 39 0.93 22.16 13.41
C GLY A 39 1.16 21.60 12.00
N ARG A 40 2.41 21.30 11.63
CA ARG A 40 2.78 20.83 10.28
C ARG A 40 2.95 19.32 10.26
N ILE A 41 2.52 18.69 9.18
CA ILE A 41 2.78 17.27 8.93
C ILE A 41 4.07 17.08 8.12
N SER A 42 4.79 15.99 8.37
CA SER A 42 5.94 15.60 7.55
C SER A 42 5.49 15.15 6.15
N ILE A 43 6.25 15.52 5.12
CA ILE A 43 5.92 15.20 3.73
C ILE A 43 6.13 13.72 3.40
N LEU A 44 7.11 13.08 4.05
CA LEU A 44 7.48 11.69 3.75
C LEU A 44 6.39 10.69 4.19
N PRO A 45 5.86 10.73 5.42
CA PRO A 45 4.73 9.88 5.81
C PRO A 45 3.50 10.09 4.93
N PHE A 46 3.22 11.33 4.54
CA PHE A 46 2.11 11.64 3.64
C PHE A 46 2.31 11.04 2.24
N SER A 47 3.50 11.16 1.65
CA SER A 47 3.78 10.61 0.33
C SER A 47 3.73 9.07 0.35
N LEU A 48 4.25 8.44 1.40
CA LEU A 48 4.13 6.99 1.62
C LEU A 48 2.67 6.56 1.74
N TYR A 49 1.84 7.27 2.51
CA TYR A 49 0.40 7.01 2.60
C TYR A 49 -0.28 7.03 1.21
N VAL A 50 0.00 8.05 0.39
CA VAL A 50 -0.58 8.15 -0.95
C VAL A 50 -0.09 7.00 -1.83
N MET A 51 1.23 6.73 -1.87
CA MET A 51 1.80 5.65 -2.67
C MET A 51 1.28 4.28 -2.25
N CYS A 52 1.19 4.00 -0.95
CA CYS A 52 0.65 2.75 -0.42
C CYS A 52 -0.84 2.61 -0.78
N THR A 53 -1.64 3.66 -0.61
CA THR A 53 -3.07 3.61 -0.96
C THR A 53 -3.27 3.28 -2.44
N VAL A 54 -2.50 3.92 -3.32
CA VAL A 54 -2.56 3.67 -4.77
C VAL A 54 -2.10 2.25 -5.09
N SER A 55 -0.95 1.82 -4.54
CA SER A 55 -0.40 0.48 -4.77
C SER A 55 -1.35 -0.63 -4.32
N LEU A 56 -2.00 -0.47 -3.18
CA LEU A 56 -2.97 -1.44 -2.66
C LEU A 56 -4.27 -1.45 -3.47
N THR A 57 -4.71 -0.28 -3.94
CA THR A 57 -5.85 -0.20 -4.85
C THR A 57 -5.54 -0.89 -6.18
N GLN A 58 -4.35 -0.67 -6.72
CA GLN A 58 -3.92 -1.33 -7.96
C GLN A 58 -3.82 -2.85 -7.76
N ALA A 59 -3.19 -3.31 -6.67
CA ALA A 59 -3.12 -4.72 -6.33
C ALA A 59 -4.52 -5.37 -6.25
N ARG A 60 -5.50 -4.67 -5.68
CA ARG A 60 -6.91 -5.15 -5.68
C ARG A 60 -7.50 -5.26 -7.07
N ILE A 61 -7.28 -4.26 -7.94
CA ILE A 61 -7.75 -4.29 -9.33
C ILE A 61 -7.12 -5.48 -10.06
N ASP A 62 -5.80 -5.62 -9.98
CA ASP A 62 -5.06 -6.72 -10.62
C ASP A 62 -5.53 -8.09 -10.12
N MET A 63 -5.84 -8.21 -8.83
CA MET A 63 -6.42 -9.41 -8.25
C MET A 63 -7.85 -9.65 -8.74
N SER A 64 -8.69 -8.61 -8.85
CA SER A 64 -10.06 -8.74 -9.38
C SER A 64 -10.11 -9.19 -10.84
N GLU A 65 -9.09 -8.90 -11.65
CA GLU A 65 -8.98 -9.43 -13.01
C GLU A 65 -8.72 -10.95 -13.06
N LEU A 66 -8.23 -11.53 -11.96
CA LEU A 66 -7.90 -12.95 -11.83
C LEU A 66 -9.00 -13.77 -11.14
N ASP A 67 -10.06 -13.12 -10.64
CA ASP A 67 -11.23 -13.73 -10.02
C ASP A 67 -12.15 -14.28 -11.13
N GLU A 68 -11.95 -15.55 -11.52
CA GLU A 68 -12.60 -16.17 -12.69
C GLU A 68 -14.12 -16.38 -12.46
N ASP A 69 -14.55 -16.59 -11.22
CA ASP A 69 -15.96 -16.84 -10.86
C ASP A 69 -16.69 -15.61 -10.28
N SER A 70 -15.97 -14.50 -10.08
CA SER A 70 -16.48 -13.23 -9.55
C SER A 70 -17.13 -13.38 -8.18
N ASP A 71 -16.67 -14.34 -7.37
CA ASP A 71 -17.17 -14.56 -6.02
C ASP A 71 -16.58 -13.55 -5.01
N GLY A 72 -15.56 -12.79 -5.41
CA GLY A 72 -14.84 -11.82 -4.58
C GLY A 72 -13.69 -12.43 -3.78
N PHE A 73 -13.27 -13.65 -4.11
CA PHE A 73 -12.19 -14.39 -3.46
C PHE A 73 -11.20 -14.92 -4.50
N LEU A 74 -9.92 -15.02 -4.11
CA LEU A 74 -8.94 -15.70 -4.94
C LEU A 74 -8.67 -17.09 -4.39
N HIS A 75 -8.96 -18.09 -5.20
CA HIS A 75 -8.56 -19.47 -4.98
C HIS A 75 -7.04 -19.60 -5.09
N SER A 76 -6.49 -20.69 -4.54
CA SER A 76 -5.02 -20.88 -4.52
C SER A 76 -4.37 -20.80 -5.90
N ARG A 77 -5.09 -21.21 -6.97
CA ARG A 77 -4.60 -21.13 -8.35
C ARG A 77 -4.50 -19.68 -8.84
N GLU A 78 -5.52 -18.86 -8.57
CA GLU A 78 -5.59 -17.45 -8.97
C GLU A 78 -4.59 -16.62 -8.18
N MET A 79 -4.44 -16.89 -6.88
CA MET A 79 -3.43 -16.25 -6.04
C MET A 79 -1.99 -16.64 -6.46
N GLU A 80 -1.76 -17.90 -6.85
CA GLU A 80 -0.46 -18.31 -7.41
C GLU A 80 -0.17 -17.58 -8.74
N ALA A 81 -1.19 -17.38 -9.58
CA ALA A 81 -1.06 -16.63 -10.83
C ALA A 81 -0.71 -15.16 -10.57
N TYR A 82 -1.39 -14.51 -9.61
CA TYR A 82 -1.08 -13.14 -9.18
C TYR A 82 0.36 -13.01 -8.71
N ILE A 83 0.78 -13.85 -7.74
CA ILE A 83 2.15 -13.82 -7.18
C ILE A 83 3.19 -14.05 -8.27
N ARG A 84 2.92 -14.97 -9.20
CA ARG A 84 3.82 -15.24 -10.33
C ARG A 84 3.96 -14.01 -11.24
N GLY A 85 2.88 -13.27 -11.46
CA GLY A 85 2.87 -12.01 -12.20
C GLY A 85 3.73 -10.92 -11.55
N LEU A 86 3.95 -10.97 -10.24
CA LEU A 86 4.81 -10.03 -9.51
C LEU A 86 6.31 -10.35 -9.63
N ILE A 87 6.68 -11.61 -9.90
CA ILE A 87 8.09 -12.07 -9.93
C ILE A 87 9.00 -11.24 -10.85
N PRO A 88 8.58 -10.83 -12.07
CA PRO A 88 9.43 -10.02 -12.95
C PRO A 88 9.87 -8.68 -12.34
N ASN A 89 9.09 -8.14 -11.39
CA ASN A 89 9.39 -6.90 -10.68
C ASN A 89 10.37 -7.11 -9.50
N LEU A 90 10.61 -8.35 -9.11
CA LEU A 90 11.51 -8.72 -8.02
C LEU A 90 12.88 -9.05 -8.58
N ALA A 91 13.74 -8.04 -8.71
CA ALA A 91 15.10 -8.18 -9.27
C ALA A 91 15.89 -9.35 -8.65
N GLN A 92 15.73 -9.59 -7.36
CA GLN A 92 16.40 -10.67 -6.61
C GLN A 92 15.98 -12.09 -7.04
N LEU A 93 14.86 -12.21 -7.76
CA LEU A 93 14.29 -13.49 -8.20
C LEU A 93 14.49 -13.77 -9.69
N ARG A 94 15.03 -12.82 -10.46
CA ARG A 94 15.14 -12.90 -11.92
C ARG A 94 15.93 -14.13 -12.41
N ASP A 95 17.02 -14.47 -11.74
CA ASP A 95 17.91 -15.56 -12.16
C ASP A 95 17.69 -16.87 -11.37
N ARG A 96 16.59 -16.97 -10.63
CA ARG A 96 16.29 -18.17 -9.84
C ARG A 96 15.69 -19.27 -10.74
N PRO A 97 15.98 -20.56 -10.47
CA PRO A 97 15.40 -21.66 -11.23
C PRO A 97 13.86 -21.64 -11.21
N ALA A 98 13.23 -21.99 -12.34
CA ALA A 98 11.77 -22.01 -12.46
C ALA A 98 11.08 -22.87 -11.38
N ALA A 99 11.68 -24.00 -11.00
CA ALA A 99 11.17 -24.86 -9.93
C ALA A 99 11.17 -24.16 -8.55
N PHE A 100 12.18 -23.32 -8.28
CA PHE A 100 12.25 -22.53 -7.05
C PHE A 100 11.15 -21.47 -7.04
N ILE A 101 10.96 -20.74 -8.15
CA ILE A 101 9.89 -19.75 -8.27
C ILE A 101 8.52 -20.40 -8.09
N GLN A 102 8.27 -21.51 -8.78
CA GLN A 102 7.00 -22.23 -8.70
C GLN A 102 6.68 -22.70 -7.28
N MET A 103 7.65 -23.28 -6.57
CA MET A 103 7.46 -23.71 -5.19
C MET A 103 7.17 -22.53 -4.27
N ASN A 104 7.91 -21.43 -4.40
CA ASN A 104 7.70 -20.24 -3.58
C ASN A 104 6.34 -19.57 -3.86
N CYS A 105 5.88 -19.52 -5.12
CA CYS A 105 4.56 -19.01 -5.46
C CYS A 105 3.46 -19.81 -4.74
N ARG A 106 3.56 -21.15 -4.71
CA ARG A 106 2.61 -22.02 -3.99
C ARG A 106 2.62 -21.78 -2.48
N ILE A 107 3.80 -21.62 -1.89
CA ILE A 107 3.94 -21.36 -0.45
C ILE A 107 3.34 -19.99 -0.12
N ALA A 108 3.67 -18.96 -0.90
CA ALA A 108 3.18 -17.61 -0.70
C ALA A 108 1.66 -17.54 -0.89
N ALA A 109 1.09 -18.20 -1.92
CA ALA A 109 -0.35 -18.26 -2.12
C ALA A 109 -1.07 -18.86 -0.90
N ARG A 110 -0.55 -19.95 -0.33
CA ARG A 110 -1.12 -20.58 0.88
C ARG A 110 -1.06 -19.67 2.11
N LYS A 111 0.03 -18.90 2.27
CA LYS A 111 0.16 -17.94 3.36
C LYS A 111 -0.74 -16.72 3.18
N ALA A 112 -0.96 -16.31 1.94
CA ALA A 112 -1.70 -15.12 1.57
C ALA A 112 -3.20 -15.37 1.31
N CYS A 113 -3.69 -16.60 1.53
CA CYS A 113 -5.12 -16.96 1.54
C CYS A 113 -5.87 -16.26 2.70
N ILE A 114 -5.83 -14.94 2.75
CA ILE A 114 -6.73 -14.13 3.54
C ILE A 114 -8.05 -14.21 2.78
N LYS A 115 -9.01 -14.94 3.33
CA LYS A 115 -10.34 -15.17 2.75
C LYS A 115 -11.14 -13.89 2.48
N LYS A 116 -10.58 -12.68 2.56
CA LYS A 116 -11.30 -11.43 2.28
C LYS A 116 -10.39 -10.34 1.71
N VAL A 117 -9.30 -10.61 0.98
CA VAL A 117 -8.39 -9.52 0.51
C VAL A 117 -9.13 -8.44 -0.29
N LEU A 118 -10.03 -8.85 -1.18
CA LEU A 118 -10.83 -7.94 -2.02
C LEU A 118 -11.95 -7.23 -1.24
N LEU A 119 -12.52 -7.90 -0.23
CA LEU A 119 -13.73 -7.44 0.49
C LEU A 119 -13.46 -6.90 1.91
N SER A 120 -12.27 -7.06 2.46
CA SER A 120 -11.91 -6.61 3.82
C SER A 120 -11.12 -5.32 3.81
N ASN A 121 -11.16 -4.62 4.94
CA ASN A 121 -10.28 -3.49 5.21
C ASN A 121 -8.84 -3.91 5.54
N CYS A 122 -8.46 -5.19 5.40
CA CYS A 122 -7.13 -5.69 5.74
C CYS A 122 -5.99 -4.87 5.12
N LEU A 123 -6.16 -4.34 3.91
CA LEU A 123 -5.14 -3.49 3.29
C LEU A 123 -5.05 -2.11 3.95
N GLN A 124 -6.17 -1.57 4.42
CA GLN A 124 -6.18 -0.32 5.20
C GLN A 124 -5.60 -0.56 6.60
N GLU A 125 -5.91 -1.67 7.25
CA GLU A 125 -5.30 -2.09 8.53
C GLU A 125 -3.79 -2.30 8.39
N LEU A 126 -3.30 -2.89 7.28
CA LEU A 126 -1.87 -3.04 7.00
C LEU A 126 -1.16 -1.70 6.76
N MET A 127 -1.86 -0.69 6.21
CA MET A 127 -1.32 0.66 6.09
C MET A 127 -1.19 1.33 7.46
N GLU A 128 -2.17 1.15 8.34
CA GLU A 128 -2.15 1.68 9.71
C GLU A 128 -1.01 1.03 10.51
N LEU A 129 -0.81 -0.29 10.40
CA LEU A 129 0.30 -1.01 11.04
C LEU A 129 1.70 -0.62 10.51
N HIS A 130 1.84 -0.27 9.23
CA HIS A 130 3.13 0.22 8.71
C HIS A 130 3.50 1.57 9.35
N GLN A 131 2.51 2.44 9.59
CA GLN A 131 2.74 3.72 10.26
C GLN A 131 3.21 3.53 11.71
N GLU A 132 2.55 2.64 12.46
CA GLU A 132 2.95 2.29 13.84
C GLU A 132 4.40 1.75 13.90
N SER A 133 4.79 0.90 12.94
CA SER A 133 6.14 0.31 12.93
C SER A 133 7.26 1.30 12.56
N GLU A 134 6.98 2.32 11.74
CA GLU A 134 7.95 3.37 11.42
C GLU A 134 8.11 4.34 12.61
N GLU A 135 7.04 4.62 13.36
CA GLU A 135 7.06 5.42 14.58
C GLU A 135 7.87 4.75 15.71
N GLU A 136 7.70 3.43 15.92
CA GLU A 136 8.47 2.69 16.94
C GLU A 136 9.99 2.71 16.70
N VAL A 137 10.43 2.68 15.44
CA VAL A 137 11.85 2.68 15.06
C VAL A 137 12.49 4.05 15.31
N ILE A 138 11.75 5.14 15.06
CA ILE A 138 12.23 6.51 15.29
C ILE A 138 12.37 6.79 16.80
N ASP A 139 11.44 6.28 17.61
CA ASP A 139 11.49 6.44 19.07
C ASP A 139 12.65 5.66 19.71
N THR A 140 13.01 4.49 19.16
CA THR A 140 14.17 3.72 19.66
C THR A 140 15.50 4.39 19.30
N GLU A 141 15.62 4.98 18.12
CA GLU A 141 16.84 5.71 17.71
C GLU A 141 17.05 7.04 18.46
N GLN A 142 15.99 7.67 18.97
CA GLN A 142 16.09 8.85 19.84
C GLN A 142 16.38 8.53 21.30
N ALA A 143 16.05 7.31 21.78
CA ALA A 143 16.34 6.88 23.14
C ALA A 143 17.80 6.38 23.33
N GLU A 144 18.52 6.10 22.24
CA GLU A 144 19.91 5.60 22.27
C GLU A 144 20.99 6.67 21.99
N ASN A 145 20.64 7.97 21.92
CA ASN A 145 21.61 9.08 21.79
C ASN A 145 21.62 10.07 22.96
#